data_AF-A0A3D2XUT4-F1
#
_entry.id   AF-A0A3D2XUT4-F1
#
_cell.length_a   1.000
_cell.length_b   1.000
_cell.length_c   1.000
_cell.angle_alpha   90.00
_cell.angle_beta   90.00
_cell.angle_gamma   90.00
#
_symmetry.space_group_name_H-M   'P 1'
#
loop_
_entity.id
_entity.type
_entity.pdbx_description
1 polymer ?
#
loop_
_entity_poly.entity_id
_entity_poly.type
_entity_poly.pdbx_seq_one_letter_code
_entity_poly.pdbx_strand_id
1 'polypeptide(L)'
;LTQMRRWGQIAEPKSDDWYMQTAKSVYRPDIYTLAAKALIEEGLADPKDFPDFDTESGFKPPQTEFIDNVTFDGSKPNEYLEKFSIGLKGDTVL
;
A
#
# COMPACT_ATOMS: atom_id res chain seq x y z
N LEU A 1 -7.43 1.19 -0.19
CA LEU A 1 -7.90 2.56 0.11
C LEU A 1 -7.92 3.45 -1.14
N THR A 2 -6.82 3.60 -1.88
CA THR A 2 -6.77 4.46 -3.09
C THR A 2 -7.88 4.16 -4.11
N GLN A 3 -8.08 2.90 -4.50
CA GLN A 3 -9.18 2.52 -5.41
C GLN A 3 -10.58 2.67 -4.77
N MET A 4 -10.70 2.61 -3.43
CA MET A 4 -11.96 2.87 -2.72
C MET A 4 -12.34 4.36 -2.80
N ARG A 5 -11.34 5.25 -2.82
CA ARG A 5 -11.55 6.66 -3.14
C ARG A 5 -12.04 6.82 -4.57
N ARG A 6 -11.34 6.22 -5.54
CA ARG A 6 -11.68 6.31 -6.97
C ARG A 6 -13.14 5.95 -7.27
N TRP A 7 -13.65 4.92 -6.59
CA TRP A 7 -14.99 4.35 -6.84
C TRP A 7 -16.06 4.76 -5.81
N GLY A 8 -15.78 5.74 -4.95
CA GLY A 8 -16.81 6.38 -4.11
C GLY A 8 -17.09 5.72 -2.76
N GLN A 9 -16.42 4.62 -2.39
CA GLN A 9 -16.52 4.10 -1.01
C GLN A 9 -15.90 5.06 0.01
N ILE A 10 -14.95 5.89 -0.41
CA ILE A 10 -14.46 7.06 0.34
C ILE A 10 -14.88 8.31 -0.43
N ALA A 11 -16.03 8.88 -0.06
CA ALA A 11 -16.67 9.96 -0.81
C ALA A 11 -15.89 11.29 -0.74
N GLU A 12 -15.30 11.59 0.41
CA GLU A 12 -14.55 12.83 0.63
C GLU A 12 -13.06 12.69 0.26
N PRO A 13 -12.41 13.77 -0.19
CA PRO A 13 -10.96 13.79 -0.32
C PRO A 13 -10.26 13.53 1.02
N LYS A 14 -9.10 12.88 0.94
CA LYS A 14 -8.22 12.59 2.09
C LYS A 14 -6.77 12.87 1.69
N SER A 15 -5.98 13.38 2.63
CA SER A 15 -4.54 13.58 2.40
C SER A 15 -3.81 12.25 2.26
N ASP A 16 -2.63 12.26 1.63
CA ASP A 16 -1.76 11.08 1.56
C ASP A 16 -1.45 10.54 2.96
N ASP A 17 -1.23 11.43 3.95
CA ASP A 17 -1.03 11.03 5.35
C ASP A 17 -2.19 10.23 5.94
N TRP A 18 -3.44 10.60 5.63
CA TRP A 18 -4.60 9.88 6.13
C TRP A 18 -4.62 8.44 5.60
N TYR A 19 -4.27 8.24 4.33
CA TYR A 19 -4.16 6.90 3.75
C TYR A 19 -3.08 6.08 4.46
N MET A 20 -1.92 6.69 4.76
CA MET A 20 -0.83 6.01 5.45
C MET A 20 -1.21 5.64 6.88
N GLN A 21 -1.81 6.57 7.63
CA GLN A 21 -2.25 6.33 8.99
C GLN A 21 -3.34 5.25 9.06
N THR A 22 -4.29 5.30 8.12
CA THR A 22 -5.36 4.29 8.03
C THR A 22 -4.82 2.92 7.66
N ALA A 23 -3.85 2.82 6.76
CA ALA A 23 -3.19 1.55 6.46
C ALA A 23 -2.43 1.02 7.69
N LYS A 24 -1.65 1.89 8.35
CA LYS A 24 -0.86 1.53 9.54
C LYS A 24 -1.71 1.09 10.74
N SER A 25 -2.94 1.57 10.88
CA SER A 25 -3.80 1.18 12.01
C SER A 25 -4.27 -0.27 11.96
N VAL A 26 -4.25 -0.89 10.77
CA VAL A 26 -4.69 -2.28 10.56
C VAL A 26 -3.58 -3.20 10.07
N TYR A 27 -2.51 -2.64 9.50
CA TYR A 27 -1.37 -3.42 9.03
C TYR A 27 -0.51 -3.89 10.20
N ARG A 28 -0.30 -5.21 10.31
CA ARG A 28 0.42 -5.86 11.41
C ARG A 28 1.71 -6.55 10.93
N PRO A 29 2.72 -5.77 10.46
CA PRO A 29 3.98 -6.33 10.00
C PRO A 29 4.74 -7.00 11.14
N ASP A 30 4.54 -6.54 12.39
CA ASP A 30 5.16 -7.11 13.58
C ASP A 30 4.82 -8.60 13.77
N ILE A 31 3.56 -8.99 13.54
CA ILE A 31 3.12 -10.40 13.63
C ILE A 31 3.75 -11.21 12.51
N TYR A 32 3.77 -10.67 11.29
CA TYR A 32 4.38 -11.32 10.13
C TYR A 32 5.88 -11.55 10.33
N THR A 33 6.61 -10.51 10.78
CA THR A 33 8.04 -10.58 11.08
C THR A 33 8.34 -11.59 12.18
N LEU A 34 7.53 -11.63 13.24
CA LEU A 34 7.68 -12.62 14.31
C LEU A 34 7.54 -14.06 13.79
N ALA A 35 6.51 -14.32 12.99
CA ALA A 35 6.27 -15.64 12.42
C ALA A 35 7.37 -16.05 11.42
N ALA A 36 7.81 -15.12 10.56
CA ALA A 36 8.88 -15.37 9.60
C ALA A 36 10.20 -15.72 10.31
N LYS A 37 10.57 -14.95 11.34
CA LYS A 37 11.78 -15.21 12.13
C LYS A 37 11.73 -16.58 12.83
N ALA A 38 10.57 -16.98 13.37
CA ALA A 38 10.41 -18.31 13.97
C ALA A 38 10.61 -19.45 12.95
N LEU A 39 10.01 -19.34 11.75
CA LEU A 39 10.18 -20.34 10.70
C LEU A 39 11.63 -20.47 10.21
N ILE A 40 12.34 -19.34 10.13
CA ILE A 40 13.77 -19.30 9.78
C ILE A 40 14.59 -20.00 10.86
N GLU A 41 14.33 -19.71 12.14
CA GLU A 41 15.03 -20.31 13.28
C GLU A 41 14.83 -21.84 13.33
N GLU A 42 13.63 -22.32 13.00
CA GLU A 42 13.31 -23.74 12.91
C GLU A 42 13.84 -24.42 11.63
N GLY A 43 14.43 -23.65 10.69
CA GLY A 43 14.92 -24.17 9.41
C GLY A 43 13.82 -24.57 8.42
N LEU A 44 12.59 -24.10 8.64
CA LEU A 44 11.42 -24.39 7.80
C LEU A 44 11.25 -23.40 6.64
N ALA A 45 11.99 -22.29 6.66
CA ALA A 45 12.00 -21.29 5.59
C ALA A 45 13.39 -20.68 5.40
N ASP A 46 13.70 -20.24 4.18
CA ASP A 46 14.96 -19.56 3.88
C ASP A 46 14.82 -18.06 4.15
N PRO A 47 15.78 -17.39 4.83
CA PRO A 47 15.76 -15.94 5.03
C PRO A 47 15.52 -15.14 3.75
N LYS A 48 15.98 -15.62 2.59
CA LYS A 48 15.84 -14.93 1.30
C LYS A 48 14.39 -14.89 0.76
N ASP A 49 13.50 -15.71 1.32
CA ASP A 49 12.09 -15.75 0.93
C ASP A 49 11.29 -14.59 1.55
N PHE A 50 11.91 -13.82 2.44
CA PHE A 50 11.31 -12.71 3.17
C PHE A 50 12.00 -11.38 2.83
N PRO A 51 11.32 -10.24 3.03
CA PRO A 51 11.97 -8.95 2.96
C PRO A 51 13.02 -8.80 4.07
N ASP A 52 13.97 -7.88 3.86
CA ASP A 52 14.85 -7.43 4.93
C ASP A 52 14.02 -6.59 5.92
N PHE A 53 13.65 -7.22 7.02
CA PHE A 53 12.83 -6.60 8.07
C PHE A 53 13.47 -5.40 8.76
N ASP A 54 14.80 -5.22 8.66
CA ASP A 54 15.50 -4.11 9.29
C ASP A 54 15.51 -2.85 8.41
N THR A 55 15.34 -3.02 7.09
CA THR A 55 15.40 -1.93 6.10
C THR A 55 14.10 -1.71 5.32
N GLU A 56 13.11 -2.58 5.49
CA GLU A 56 11.77 -2.49 4.91
C GLU A 56 11.08 -1.16 5.24
N SER A 57 10.65 -0.44 4.20
CA SER A 57 9.90 0.82 4.35
C SER A 57 8.39 0.63 4.57
N GLY A 58 7.88 -0.60 4.40
CA GLY A 58 6.44 -0.90 4.33
C GLY A 58 5.83 -0.66 2.94
N PHE A 59 6.62 -0.22 1.97
CA PHE A 59 6.17 0.05 0.60
C PHE A 59 6.89 -0.84 -0.41
N LYS A 60 6.12 -1.36 -1.36
CA LYS A 60 6.69 -1.93 -2.58
C LYS A 60 7.24 -0.80 -3.46
N PRO A 61 8.27 -1.09 -4.28
CA PRO A 61 8.70 -0.17 -5.34
C PRO A 61 7.54 0.20 -6.27
N PRO A 62 7.61 1.35 -6.97
CA PRO A 62 6.58 1.72 -7.94
C PRO A 62 6.36 0.62 -8.99
N GLN A 63 5.10 0.25 -9.23
CA GLN A 63 4.74 -0.85 -10.12
C GLN A 63 3.83 -0.36 -11.25
N THR A 64 4.03 -0.89 -12.46
CA THR A 64 3.20 -0.57 -13.64
C THR A 64 2.24 -1.70 -14.01
N GLU A 65 2.34 -2.86 -13.38
CA GLU A 65 1.56 -4.07 -13.73
C GLU A 65 0.06 -4.01 -13.39
N PHE A 66 -0.41 -2.87 -12.89
CA PHE A 66 -1.80 -2.65 -12.52
C PHE A 66 -2.64 -2.13 -13.69
N ILE A 67 -3.45 -1.09 -13.44
CA ILE A 67 -4.50 -0.62 -14.34
C ILE A 67 -3.88 0.21 -15.46
N ASP A 68 -4.07 -0.23 -16.71
CA ASP A 68 -3.68 0.48 -17.93
C ASP A 68 -2.20 0.90 -17.98
N ASN A 69 -1.32 0.13 -17.33
CA ASN A 69 0.11 0.43 -17.14
C ASN A 69 0.42 1.73 -16.38
N VAL A 70 -0.57 2.31 -15.70
CA VAL A 70 -0.36 3.51 -14.87
C VAL A 70 0.50 3.14 -13.66
N THR A 71 1.63 3.82 -13.49
CA THR A 71 2.54 3.58 -12.36
C THR A 71 1.87 3.90 -11.02
N PHE A 72 1.75 2.89 -10.17
CA PHE A 72 1.33 3.02 -8.79
C PHE A 72 2.55 3.16 -7.87
N ASP A 73 2.64 4.30 -7.20
CA ASP A 73 3.55 4.54 -6.07
C ASP A 73 2.70 4.60 -4.80
N GLY A 74 2.89 3.63 -3.91
CA GLY A 74 2.11 3.51 -2.68
C GLY A 74 2.28 4.69 -1.72
N SER A 75 3.37 5.46 -1.85
CA SER A 75 3.62 6.65 -1.04
C SER A 75 2.83 7.88 -1.49
N LYS A 76 2.23 7.86 -2.69
CA LYS A 76 1.54 8.99 -3.31
C LYS A 76 0.17 8.62 -3.89
N PRO A 77 -0.80 8.18 -3.06
CA PRO A 77 -2.09 7.71 -3.55
C PRO A 77 -2.88 8.79 -4.30
N ASN A 78 -2.80 10.07 -3.90
CA ASN A 78 -3.49 11.13 -4.64
C ASN A 78 -2.87 11.37 -6.02
N GLU A 79 -1.54 11.35 -6.16
CA GLU A 79 -0.87 11.46 -7.47
C GLU A 79 -1.33 10.33 -8.43
N TYR A 80 -1.53 9.12 -7.90
CA TYR A 80 -2.02 8.00 -8.70
C TYR A 80 -3.47 8.20 -9.18
N LEU A 81 -4.35 8.75 -8.35
CA LEU A 81 -5.75 9.01 -8.74
C LEU A 81 -5.86 10.03 -9.88
N GLU A 82 -4.99 11.05 -9.90
CA GLU A 82 -4.99 12.07 -10.94
C GLU A 82 -4.69 11.52 -12.35
N LYS A 83 -3.99 10.39 -12.42
CA LYS A 83 -3.60 9.75 -13.70
C LYS A 83 -4.77 9.09 -14.44
N PHE A 84 -5.95 8.96 -13.81
CA PHE A 84 -7.11 8.33 -14.43
C PHE A 84 -8.11 9.33 -15.01
N SER A 85 -8.71 8.98 -16.14
CA SER A 85 -9.78 9.76 -16.77
C SER A 85 -11.14 9.64 -16.04
N ILE A 86 -11.38 8.52 -15.37
CA ILE A 86 -12.66 8.19 -14.71
C ILE A 86 -12.42 7.88 -13.22
N GLY A 87 -13.26 8.46 -12.37
CA GLY A 87 -13.32 8.22 -10.92
C GLY A 87 -13.17 9.51 -10.10
N LEU A 88 -13.39 9.41 -8.79
CA LEU A 88 -13.19 10.53 -7.88
C LEU A 88 -11.70 10.82 -7.69
N LYS A 89 -11.33 12.09 -7.81
CA LYS A 89 -9.97 12.62 -7.67
C LYS A 89 -10.00 14.10 -7.27
N GLY A 90 -8.87 14.63 -6.82
CA GLY A 90 -8.78 15.94 -6.18
C GLY A 90 -9.91 16.15 -5.17
N ASP A 91 -10.53 17.33 -5.26
CA ASP A 91 -11.62 17.78 -4.37
C ASP A 91 -13.02 17.29 -4.78
N THR A 92 -13.12 16.38 -5.76
CA THR A 92 -14.42 15.87 -6.24
C THR A 92 -15.13 15.04 -5.17
N VAL A 93 -16.37 15.38 -4.80
CA VAL A 93 -17.17 14.63 -3.82
C VAL A 93 -18.35 13.96 -4.51
N LEU A 94 -18.74 12.78 -4.03
CA LEU A 94 -19.94 12.06 -4.45
C LEU A 94 -21.19 12.59 -3.75
#